data_AF-A0A660M244-F1
#
_entry.id   AF-A0A660M244-F1
#
_cell.length_a   1.000
_cell.length_b   1.000
_cell.length_c   1.000
_cell.angle_alpha   90.00
_cell.angle_beta   90.00
_cell.angle_gamma   90.00
#
_symmetry.space_group_name_H-M   'P 1'
#
loop_
_entity.id
_entity.type
_entity.pdbx_description
1 polymer ?
#
loop_
_entity_poly.entity_id
_entity_poly.type
_entity_poly.pdbx_seq_one_letter_code
_entity_poly.pdbx_strand_id
1 'polypeptide(L)'
;MKKMKVLLAGLLMVPVVALAVAPAANAEYSLQGGANDAKGNGMKDGVGDANSLVKDVVNIILWIVGILSVIMLVWGGIKYTTSAGDSNKVTSAKNTIIYAVIGLIIAILAYAIVNFVIEKIGN
;
A
#
# COMPACT_ATOMS: atom_id res chain seq x y z
N MET A 1 24.95 13.68 -47.49
CA MET A 1 23.85 14.50 -46.94
C MET A 1 22.73 13.72 -46.24
N LYS A 2 22.27 12.56 -46.74
CA LYS A 2 21.19 11.77 -46.10
C LYS A 2 21.51 11.31 -44.66
N LYS A 3 22.73 10.84 -44.40
CA LYS A 3 23.14 10.31 -43.08
C LYS A 3 23.22 11.39 -41.99
N MET A 4 23.58 12.61 -42.39
CA MET A 4 23.70 13.76 -41.48
C MET A 4 22.34 14.34 -41.06
N LYS A 5 21.32 14.26 -41.93
CA LYS A 5 19.93 14.60 -41.57
C LYS A 5 19.30 13.58 -40.62
N VAL A 6 19.65 12.30 -40.74
CA VAL A 6 19.19 11.23 -39.84
C VAL A 6 19.82 11.36 -38.45
N LEU A 7 21.10 11.71 -38.36
CA LEU A 7 21.75 11.99 -37.07
C LEU A 7 21.19 13.25 -36.39
N LEU A 8 20.89 14.30 -37.15
CA LEU A 8 20.28 15.52 -36.62
C LEU A 8 18.82 15.31 -36.17
N ALA A 9 18.05 14.49 -36.91
CA ALA A 9 16.70 14.08 -36.52
C ALA A 9 16.71 13.17 -35.28
N GLY A 10 17.70 12.28 -35.16
CA GLY A 10 17.91 11.46 -33.96
C GLY A 10 18.26 12.28 -32.73
N LEU A 11 19.13 13.29 -32.87
CA LEU A 11 19.53 14.17 -31.76
C LEU A 11 18.39 15.07 -31.28
N LEU A 12 17.47 15.45 -32.17
CA LEU A 12 16.27 16.22 -31.80
C LEU A 12 15.14 15.36 -31.21
N MET A 13 15.11 14.05 -31.48
CA MET A 13 14.13 13.12 -30.90
C MET A 13 14.40 12.79 -29.43
N VAL A 14 15.66 12.71 -29.01
CA VAL A 14 16.05 12.39 -27.62
C VAL A 14 15.49 13.38 -26.58
N PRO A 15 15.56 14.72 -26.77
CA PRO A 15 14.98 15.66 -25.81
C PRO A 15 13.44 15.65 -25.79
N VAL A 16 12.77 15.31 -26.91
CA VAL A 16 11.30 15.24 -26.97
C VAL A 16 10.77 14.04 -26.18
N VAL A 17 11.47 12.90 -26.24
CA VAL A 17 11.12 11.71 -25.42
C VAL A 17 11.42 11.96 -23.93
N ALA A 18 12.48 12.69 -23.61
CA ALA A 18 12.82 13.05 -22.23
C ALA A 18 11.80 14.02 -21.59
N LEU A 19 11.22 14.96 -22.36
CA LEU A 19 10.16 15.84 -21.87
C LEU A 19 8.79 15.16 -21.72
N ALA A 20 8.53 14.06 -22.45
CA ALA A 20 7.28 13.31 -22.34
C ALA A 20 7.22 12.39 -21.10
N VAL A 21 8.36 12.15 -20.43
CA VAL A 21 8.46 11.30 -19.22
C VAL A 21 8.70 12.10 -17.94
N ALA A 22 8.76 13.43 -18.02
CA ALA A 22 8.79 14.25 -16.81
C ALA A 22 7.41 14.13 -16.12
N PRO A 23 7.32 13.76 -14.84
CA PRO A 23 6.07 13.87 -14.11
C PRO A 23 5.69 15.34 -14.11
N ALA A 24 4.63 15.69 -14.85
CA ALA A 24 3.99 16.98 -14.70
C ALA A 24 3.50 17.05 -13.26
N ALA A 25 4.19 17.83 -12.42
CA ALA A 25 3.74 18.17 -11.09
C ALA A 25 2.53 19.09 -11.25
N ASN A 26 1.36 18.50 -11.50
CA ASN A 26 0.10 19.20 -11.49
C ASN A 26 -0.21 19.47 -10.01
N ALA A 27 0.12 20.68 -9.53
CA ALA A 27 -0.41 21.15 -8.26
C ALA A 27 -1.90 21.46 -8.48
N GLU A 28 -2.77 20.51 -8.13
CA GLU A 28 -4.21 20.70 -8.19
C GLU A 28 -4.62 21.66 -7.06
N TYR A 29 -4.66 22.96 -7.38
CA TYR A 29 -5.12 23.99 -6.45
C TYR A 29 -6.65 23.91 -6.30
N SER A 30 -7.12 22.93 -5.52
CA SER A 30 -8.50 22.87 -5.06
C SER A 30 -8.62 23.62 -3.73
N LEU A 31 -9.79 24.24 -3.49
CA LEU A 31 -10.09 24.84 -2.17
C LEU A 31 -9.98 23.79 -1.05
N GLN A 32 -10.25 22.53 -1.38
CA GLN A 32 -10.05 21.38 -0.49
C GLN A 32 -8.57 21.12 -0.20
N GLY A 33 -7.71 21.17 -1.22
CA GLY A 33 -6.26 21.02 -1.09
C GLY A 33 -5.66 22.12 -0.22
N GLY A 34 -6.03 23.38 -0.46
CA GLY A 34 -5.61 24.50 0.38
C GLY A 34 -6.11 24.41 1.82
N ALA A 35 -7.33 23.91 2.04
CA ALA A 35 -7.87 23.66 3.38
C ALA A 35 -7.17 22.50 4.09
N ASN A 36 -6.71 21.48 3.36
CA ASN A 36 -5.98 20.34 3.92
C ASN A 36 -4.52 20.68 4.23
N ASP A 37 -3.85 21.46 3.38
CA ASP A 37 -2.47 21.92 3.61
C ASP A 37 -2.37 22.96 4.74
N ALA A 38 -3.45 23.70 4.99
CA ALA A 38 -3.56 24.62 6.13
C ALA A 38 -3.85 23.91 7.47
N LYS A 39 -4.18 22.60 7.47
CA LYS A 39 -4.33 21.83 8.71
C LYS A 39 -2.93 21.53 9.26
N GLY A 40 -2.65 22.01 10.46
CA GLY A 40 -1.42 21.68 11.17
C GLY A 40 -1.33 20.19 11.49
N ASN A 41 -0.11 19.65 11.56
CA ASN A 41 0.15 18.24 11.85
C ASN A 41 -0.36 17.88 13.27
N GLY A 42 -1.60 17.40 13.36
CA GLY A 42 -2.31 17.13 14.63
C GLY A 42 -3.77 17.61 14.67
N MET A 43 -4.21 18.44 13.71
CA MET A 43 -5.62 18.79 13.56
C MET A 43 -6.36 17.63 12.87
N LYS A 44 -6.95 16.75 13.69
CA LYS A 44 -7.97 15.78 13.24
C LYS A 44 -9.17 16.55 12.67
N ASP A 45 -9.77 16.03 11.61
CA ASP A 45 -10.98 16.57 10.99
C ASP A 45 -12.15 16.51 11.99
N GLY A 46 -12.23 17.52 12.84
CA GLY A 46 -13.23 17.64 13.90
C GLY A 46 -12.98 16.72 15.10
N VAL A 47 -13.22 17.26 16.30
CA VAL A 47 -13.30 16.50 17.57
C VAL A 47 -14.61 15.67 17.66
N GLY A 48 -15.17 15.24 16.53
CA GLY A 48 -16.49 14.59 16.47
C GLY A 48 -16.73 13.64 15.30
N ASP A 49 -15.76 13.47 14.40
CA ASP A 49 -15.91 12.52 13.30
C ASP A 49 -15.50 11.12 13.77
N ALA A 50 -16.47 10.37 14.30
CA ALA A 50 -16.29 8.97 14.68
C ALA A 50 -15.67 8.15 13.52
N ASN A 51 -15.90 8.55 12.27
CA ASN A 51 -15.35 7.90 11.09
C ASN A 51 -13.83 8.04 10.99
N SER A 52 -13.26 9.22 11.26
CA SER A 52 -11.80 9.42 11.27
C SER A 52 -11.11 8.66 12.40
N LEU A 53 -11.70 8.64 13.60
CA LEU A 53 -11.16 7.85 14.71
C LEU A 53 -11.17 6.35 14.41
N VAL A 54 -12.24 5.84 13.80
CA VAL A 54 -12.32 4.43 13.37
C VAL A 54 -11.29 4.12 12.29
N LYS A 55 -11.11 5.00 11.29
CA LYS A 55 -10.06 4.82 10.26
C LYS A 55 -8.66 4.78 10.86
N ASP A 56 -8.33 5.71 11.76
CA ASP A 56 -7.01 5.77 12.40
C ASP A 56 -6.72 4.47 13.18
N VAL A 57 -7.69 4.02 14.00
CA VAL A 57 -7.54 2.79 14.79
C VAL A 57 -7.37 1.57 13.90
N VAL A 58 -8.19 1.45 12.85
CA VAL A 58 -8.08 0.34 11.89
C VAL A 58 -6.73 0.35 11.20
N ASN A 59 -6.25 1.51 10.75
CA ASN A 59 -4.97 1.62 10.07
C ASN A 59 -3.78 1.21 10.97
N ILE A 60 -3.80 1.60 12.25
CA ILE A 60 -2.79 1.16 13.23
C ILE A 60 -2.81 -0.36 13.40
N ILE A 61 -4.00 -0.96 13.55
CA ILE A 61 -4.14 -2.41 13.70
C ILE A 61 -3.64 -3.14 12.45
N LEU A 62 -3.98 -2.65 11.25
CA LEU A 62 -3.52 -3.24 9.99
C LEU A 62 -2.01 -3.21 9.86
N TRP A 63 -1.35 -2.16 10.33
CA TRP A 63 0.11 -2.05 10.32
C TRP A 63 0.75 -3.13 11.22
N ILE A 64 0.21 -3.30 12.43
CA ILE A 64 0.66 -4.33 13.38
C ILE A 64 0.44 -5.73 12.80
N VAL A 65 -0.75 -5.99 12.25
CA VAL A 65 -1.08 -7.29 11.65
C VAL A 65 -0.21 -7.58 10.44
N GLY A 66 0.05 -6.60 9.57
CA GLY A 66 0.93 -6.76 8.42
C GLY A 66 2.34 -7.21 8.82
N ILE A 67 2.93 -6.56 9.83
CA ILE A 67 4.26 -6.94 10.34
C ILE A 67 4.24 -8.34 10.96
N LEU A 68 3.25 -8.63 11.82
CA LEU A 68 3.12 -9.93 12.45
C LEU A 68 2.93 -11.06 11.43
N SER A 69 2.13 -10.83 10.39
CA SER A 69 1.92 -11.78 9.30
C SER A 69 3.23 -12.09 8.58
N VAL A 70 4.05 -11.09 8.24
CA VAL A 70 5.36 -11.32 7.60
C VAL A 70 6.29 -12.13 8.50
N ILE A 71 6.37 -11.79 9.79
CA ILE A 71 7.21 -12.53 10.76
C ILE A 71 6.76 -14.00 10.85
N MET A 72 5.47 -14.25 10.95
CA MET A 72 4.91 -15.60 11.03
C MET A 72 5.14 -16.41 9.74
N LEU A 73 5.08 -15.76 8.57
CA LEU A 73 5.39 -16.41 7.29
C LEU A 73 6.86 -16.83 7.21
N VAL A 74 7.79 -15.96 7.63
CA VAL A 74 9.21 -16.27 7.69
C VAL A 74 9.47 -17.42 8.66
N TRP A 75 8.89 -17.37 9.86
CA TRP A 75 9.08 -18.43 10.85
C TRP A 75 8.47 -19.77 10.40
N GLY A 76 7.28 -19.75 9.81
CA GLY A 76 6.64 -20.91 9.20
C GLY A 76 7.47 -21.50 8.07
N GLY A 77 8.07 -20.66 7.21
CA GLY A 77 8.95 -21.07 6.12
C GLY A 77 10.25 -21.71 6.59
N ILE A 78 10.89 -21.14 7.62
CA ILE A 78 12.09 -21.73 8.24
C ILE A 78 11.72 -23.09 8.87
N LYS A 79 10.63 -23.17 9.62
CA LYS A 79 10.15 -24.41 10.22
C LYS A 79 9.86 -25.48 9.17
N TYR A 80 9.25 -25.09 8.04
CA TYR A 80 8.96 -25.97 6.93
C TYR A 80 10.24 -26.55 6.31
N THR A 81 11.24 -25.71 6.07
CA THR A 81 12.53 -26.11 5.47
C THR A 81 13.34 -27.01 6.42
N THR A 82 13.35 -26.70 7.72
CA THR A 82 14.05 -27.50 8.75
C THR A 82 13.34 -28.82 9.09
N SER A 83 12.12 -29.04 8.63
CA SER A 83 11.34 -30.23 9.00
C SER A 83 11.92 -31.56 8.49
N ALA A 84 12.89 -31.54 7.56
CA ALA A 84 13.67 -32.71 7.13
C ALA A 84 12.86 -33.96 6.72
N GLY A 85 11.60 -33.78 6.30
CA GLY A 85 10.71 -34.87 5.89
C GLY A 85 9.86 -35.49 7.01
N ASP A 86 9.98 -35.03 8.26
CA ASP A 86 9.07 -35.43 9.35
C ASP A 86 7.67 -34.87 9.08
N SER A 87 6.70 -35.76 8.85
CA SER A 87 5.34 -35.38 8.44
C SER A 87 4.63 -34.51 9.47
N ASN A 88 4.93 -34.68 10.76
CA ASN A 88 4.30 -33.92 11.83
C ASN A 88 4.84 -32.48 11.85
N LYS A 89 6.17 -32.33 11.72
CA LYS A 89 6.85 -31.03 11.64
C LYS A 89 6.41 -30.26 10.39
N VAL A 90 6.33 -30.94 9.24
CA VAL A 90 5.85 -30.37 7.97
C VAL A 90 4.41 -29.90 8.10
N THR A 91 3.52 -30.72 8.68
CA THR A 91 2.11 -30.36 8.85
C THR A 91 1.94 -29.15 9.78
N SER A 92 2.65 -29.15 10.90
CA SER A 92 2.66 -27.99 11.82
C SER A 92 3.16 -26.71 11.14
N ALA A 93 4.23 -26.79 10.34
CA ALA A 93 4.75 -25.64 9.61
C ALA A 93 3.76 -25.12 8.57
N LYS A 94 3.12 -26.02 7.81
CA LYS A 94 2.06 -25.66 6.86
C LYS A 94 0.89 -24.97 7.54
N ASN A 95 0.45 -25.48 8.68
CA ASN A 95 -0.64 -24.86 9.45
C ASN A 95 -0.27 -23.45 9.91
N THR A 96 0.96 -23.24 10.40
CA THR A 96 1.45 -21.89 10.75
C THR A 96 1.38 -20.93 9.56
N ILE A 97 1.84 -21.36 8.38
CA ILE A 97 1.79 -20.55 7.16
C ILE A 97 0.33 -20.25 6.78
N ILE A 98 -0.54 -21.26 6.77
CA ILE A 98 -1.96 -21.10 6.43
C ILE A 98 -2.64 -20.10 7.37
N TYR A 99 -2.43 -20.19 8.69
CA TYR A 99 -3.01 -19.24 9.63
C TYR A 99 -2.47 -17.82 9.46
N ALA A 100 -1.18 -17.67 9.13
CA ALA A 100 -0.60 -16.36 8.84
C ALA A 100 -1.21 -15.71 7.59
N VAL A 101 -1.45 -16.51 6.54
CA VAL A 101 -2.11 -16.06 5.30
C VAL A 101 -3.57 -15.70 5.56
N ILE A 102 -4.32 -16.53 6.29
CA ILE A 102 -5.71 -16.24 6.64
C ILE A 102 -5.83 -14.94 7.44
N GLY A 103 -4.94 -14.72 8.42
CA GLY A 103 -4.90 -13.47 9.18
C GLY A 103 -4.68 -12.25 8.30
N LEU A 104 -3.79 -12.36 7.30
CA LEU A 104 -3.55 -11.29 6.33
C LEU A 104 -4.77 -11.02 5.44
N ILE A 105 -5.45 -12.07 4.97
CA ILE A 105 -6.67 -11.94 4.16
C ILE A 105 -7.76 -11.23 4.97
N ILE A 106 -7.97 -11.64 6.22
CA ILE A 106 -8.96 -11.02 7.11
C ILE A 106 -8.64 -9.54 7.32
N ALA A 107 -7.37 -9.18 7.49
CA ALA A 107 -6.95 -7.78 7.63
C ALA A 107 -7.33 -6.94 6.41
N ILE A 108 -7.05 -7.45 5.20
CA ILE A 108 -7.40 -6.77 3.94
C ILE A 108 -8.92 -6.61 3.81
N LEU A 109 -9.69 -7.65 4.16
CA LEU A 109 -11.15 -7.59 4.13
C LEU A 109 -11.70 -6.58 5.15
N ALA A 110 -11.14 -6.53 6.37
CA ALA A 110 -11.53 -5.58 7.39
C ALA A 110 -11.33 -4.12 6.92
N TYR A 111 -10.21 -3.85 6.26
CA TYR A 111 -9.97 -2.54 5.64
C TYR A 111 -11.03 -2.18 4.60
N ALA A 112 -11.36 -3.11 3.70
CA ALA A 112 -12.35 -2.89 2.66
C ALA A 112 -13.74 -2.63 3.26
N ILE A 113 -14.15 -3.40 4.28
CA ILE A 113 -15.43 -3.23 4.96
C ILE A 113 -15.52 -1.86 5.65
N VAL A 114 -14.47 -1.45 6.37
CA VAL A 114 -14.47 -0.16 7.08
C VAL A 114 -14.60 1.00 6.11
N ASN A 115 -13.85 0.98 5.01
CA ASN A 115 -13.95 2.03 3.99
C ASN A 115 -15.33 2.03 3.30
N PHE A 116 -15.88 0.84 3.01
CA PHE A 116 -17.21 0.72 2.44
C PHE A 116 -18.30 1.28 3.36
N VAL A 117 -18.24 0.98 4.66
CA VAL A 117 -19.20 1.49 5.65
C VAL A 117 -19.12 3.02 5.74
N ILE A 118 -17.90 3.58 5.77
CA ILE A 118 -17.71 5.03 5.87
C ILE A 118 -18.19 5.74 4.59
N GLU A 119 -17.96 5.17 3.41
CA GLU A 119 -18.45 5.72 2.14
C GLU A 119 -19.98 5.71 2.06
N LYS A 120 -20.64 4.68 2.62
CA LYS A 120 -22.11 4.56 2.60
C LYS A 120 -22.83 5.35 3.69
N ILE A 121 -22.15 5.67 4.80
CA ILE A 121 -22.74 6.43 5.92
C ILE A 121 -22.32 7.91 5.88
N GLY A 122 -21.18 8.24 5.28
CA GLY A 122 -20.65 9.61 5.18
C GLY A 122 -21.19 10.45 4.01
N ASN A 123 -22.03 9.86 3.14
CA ASN A 123 -22.82 10.55 2.11
C ASN A 123 -24.29 10.62 2.55
#